data_AF-A0AAV6JAU4-F1
#
_entry.id   AF-A0AAV6JAU4-F1
#
_cell.length_a   1.000
_cell.length_b   1.000
_cell.length_c   1.000
_cell.angle_alpha   90.00
_cell.angle_beta   90.00
_cell.angle_gamma   90.00
#
_symmetry.space_group_name_H-M   'P 1'
#
loop_
_entity.id
_entity.type
_entity.pdbx_description
1 polymer ?
#
loop_
_entity_poly.entity_id
_entity_poly.type
_entity_poly.pdbx_seq_one_letter_code
_entity_poly.pdbx_strand_id
1 'polypeptide(L)'
;MSLLIKPLPCLLLPIIFILFSSTLHSTSHGAPSADLHSQTNHIPGAVDESENGVVGWGVRRSVLENSSTLAAQRTRRKDPLNNFNYYTGGWNISNKHYFASVGFTGITFFLIAAIWFVGFGLCLLLLCCCFCCCRREPYGYSRAAYALSVILLLLFTVAAVIGCIVLYTGQGQFHSTTSETLDYVVRQANTTVANLENVSDYLAAAKSIGIDQVSLPTDVQNNIGNVDNEISSAATTLQSETKNNKKNIEDVLDTVGLALIIIAAVMLLLALLGFLFSILGLQFLVYVLVIIGWILIAGTFILAGVFLVVNNMVGDTCAAMDQWVQNPTAHTALDDILPCVDNATAQATLSQSQEVTYQLVGIMNGVIANVSNANVPPIAPQPLYFNQSGPLVPFLCNPFNTDLSNRTCAAGELDFENATQVWQNYVCQVSSNNTCTTVGRLTPAMYSQMINAANVSYGLYHYGPFLVGLLDCRLVRETFTAITQEHCPDLKRYSMWVYIGLAMVSAAVMLSLIFWVIYARERRHRKYTKLVNAQHGDHDDSFGEKRP
;
A
#
# COMPACT_ATOMS: atom_id res chain seq x y z
N MET A 1 62.28 23.52 -13.67
CA MET A 1 60.92 23.98 -13.26
C MET A 1 60.04 22.75 -13.22
N SER A 2 60.09 22.04 -12.11
CA SER A 2 59.59 20.66 -11.97
C SER A 2 58.23 20.68 -11.29
N LEU A 3 57.20 20.31 -12.02
CA LEU A 3 55.81 20.24 -11.55
C LEU A 3 55.67 19.09 -10.54
N LEU A 4 55.63 19.48 -9.28
CA LEU A 4 55.28 18.68 -8.11
C LEU A 4 53.82 18.18 -8.23
N ILE A 5 53.60 17.00 -8.81
CA ILE A 5 52.31 16.30 -8.70
C ILE A 5 52.30 15.58 -7.34
N LYS A 6 51.91 16.31 -6.29
CA LYS A 6 51.51 15.70 -5.00
C LYS A 6 50.25 14.84 -5.22
N PRO A 7 50.01 13.78 -4.42
CA PRO A 7 48.77 13.01 -4.43
C PRO A 7 47.59 13.77 -3.78
N LEU A 8 47.52 15.09 -4.03
CA LEU A 8 46.47 15.98 -3.57
C LEU A 8 45.06 15.62 -4.12
N PRO A 9 44.88 15.09 -5.37
CA PRO A 9 43.52 14.88 -5.88
C PRO A 9 42.75 13.73 -5.20
N CYS A 10 43.43 12.71 -4.65
CA CYS A 10 42.77 11.60 -3.93
C CYS A 10 42.34 11.96 -2.49
N LEU A 11 42.98 12.95 -1.86
CA LEU A 11 42.67 13.40 -0.49
C LEU A 11 41.64 14.55 -0.47
N LEU A 12 41.47 15.28 -1.57
CA LEU A 12 40.45 16.33 -1.70
C LEU A 12 39.03 15.76 -1.91
N LEU A 13 38.90 14.61 -2.55
CA LEU A 13 37.62 13.91 -2.77
C LEU A 13 36.82 13.61 -1.47
N PRO A 14 37.40 13.06 -0.39
CA PRO A 14 36.67 12.83 0.87
C PRO A 14 36.34 14.13 1.64
N ILE A 15 37.16 15.19 1.50
CA ILE A 15 36.91 16.50 2.14
C ILE A 15 35.76 17.23 1.41
N ILE A 16 35.74 17.16 0.08
CA ILE A 16 34.62 17.62 -0.75
C ILE A 16 33.37 16.80 -0.45
N PHE A 17 33.49 15.48 -0.22
CA PHE A 17 32.38 14.61 0.18
C PHE A 17 31.77 15.00 1.53
N ILE A 18 32.58 15.27 2.57
CA ILE A 18 32.08 15.71 3.89
C ILE A 18 31.41 17.10 3.81
N LEU A 19 31.93 18.01 2.98
CA LEU A 19 31.34 19.34 2.74
C LEU A 19 30.08 19.30 1.87
N PHE A 20 29.97 18.36 0.93
CA PHE A 20 28.75 18.15 0.14
C PHE A 20 27.65 17.42 0.93
N SER A 21 27.99 16.42 1.76
CA SER A 21 27.01 15.69 2.57
C SER A 21 26.33 16.55 3.65
N SER A 22 27.03 17.56 4.16
CA SER A 22 26.52 18.51 5.17
C SER A 22 25.69 19.64 4.56
N THR A 23 25.97 20.05 3.33
CA THR A 23 25.20 21.09 2.62
C THR A 23 23.94 20.54 1.93
N LEU A 24 23.91 19.25 1.55
CA LEU A 24 22.75 18.61 0.92
C LEU A 24 21.72 18.02 1.91
N HIS A 25 22.08 17.80 3.19
CA HIS A 25 21.11 17.44 4.24
C HIS A 25 20.09 18.56 4.50
N SER A 26 20.45 19.82 4.24
CA SER A 26 19.54 20.96 4.44
C SER A 26 18.50 21.13 3.32
N THR A 27 18.71 20.54 2.14
CA THR A 27 17.78 20.72 1.00
C THR A 27 16.76 19.59 0.84
N SER A 28 16.77 18.57 1.72
CA SER A 28 15.82 17.45 1.68
C SER A 28 14.70 17.54 2.74
N HIS A 29 14.72 18.55 3.61
CA HIS A 29 13.57 18.86 4.46
C HIS A 29 12.60 19.74 3.68
N GLY A 30 11.39 19.23 3.45
CA GLY A 30 10.28 20.04 2.95
C GLY A 30 10.10 21.29 3.82
N ALA A 31 9.90 22.42 3.17
CA ALA A 31 9.70 23.70 3.83
C ALA A 31 8.57 23.63 4.89
N PRO A 32 8.69 24.32 6.04
CA PRO A 32 7.64 24.36 7.04
C PRO A 32 6.41 25.09 6.50
N SER A 33 5.24 24.61 6.90
CA SER A 33 3.93 25.17 6.62
C SER A 33 3.87 26.66 6.97
N ALA A 34 3.58 27.51 5.99
CA ALA A 34 3.12 28.86 6.20
C ALA A 34 1.67 28.93 5.72
N ASP A 35 0.76 29.12 6.67
CA ASP A 35 -0.66 29.34 6.44
C ASP A 35 -0.86 30.58 5.57
N LEU A 36 -1.49 30.41 4.40
CA LEU A 36 -2.02 31.52 3.63
C LEU A 36 -3.52 31.30 3.40
N HIS A 37 -4.30 32.11 4.11
CA HIS A 37 -5.76 32.18 4.05
C HIS A 37 -6.27 32.29 2.60
N SER A 38 -7.17 31.37 2.25
CA SER A 38 -7.99 31.40 1.03
C SER A 38 -8.91 32.61 1.05
N GLN A 39 -8.89 33.41 -0.01
CA GLN A 39 -9.83 34.51 -0.25
C GLN A 39 -10.72 34.12 -1.44
N THR A 40 -11.92 33.62 -1.14
CA THR A 40 -12.93 33.23 -2.14
C THR A 40 -13.74 34.47 -2.53
N ASN A 41 -13.66 34.87 -3.80
CA ASN A 41 -14.57 35.87 -4.38
C ASN A 41 -15.80 35.17 -4.98
N HIS A 42 -16.96 35.47 -4.42
CA HIS A 42 -18.29 35.13 -4.95
C HIS A 42 -18.68 36.05 -6.12
N ILE A 43 -19.22 35.48 -7.21
CA ILE A 43 -20.12 36.17 -8.14
C ILE A 43 -21.25 35.20 -8.56
N PRO A 44 -22.53 35.63 -8.67
CA PRO A 44 -23.70 34.75 -8.70
C PRO A 44 -24.40 34.60 -10.07
N GLY A 45 -25.07 33.45 -10.25
CA GLY A 45 -26.40 33.35 -10.89
C GLY A 45 -26.48 32.89 -12.36
N ALA A 46 -27.19 31.78 -12.59
CA ALA A 46 -28.38 31.72 -13.46
C ALA A 46 -29.00 30.30 -13.46
N VAL A 47 -30.31 30.27 -13.26
CA VAL A 47 -31.23 29.13 -13.29
C VAL A 47 -31.60 28.82 -14.74
N ASP A 48 -31.70 27.55 -15.11
CA ASP A 48 -32.79 27.11 -15.99
C ASP A 48 -33.13 25.63 -15.78
N GLU A 49 -34.43 25.36 -15.82
CA GLU A 49 -35.12 24.15 -15.41
C GLU A 49 -35.73 23.51 -16.67
N SER A 50 -35.47 22.23 -16.96
CA SER A 50 -36.40 21.45 -17.81
C SER A 50 -36.37 19.95 -17.55
N GLU A 51 -37.59 19.40 -17.57
CA GLU A 51 -38.02 18.04 -17.24
C GLU A 51 -37.72 16.97 -18.31
N ASN A 52 -37.72 15.72 -17.82
CA ASN A 52 -38.01 14.45 -18.50
C ASN A 52 -36.97 13.85 -19.46
N GLY A 53 -36.25 12.85 -18.95
CA GLY A 53 -35.60 11.82 -19.73
C GLY A 53 -34.74 10.91 -18.86
N VAL A 54 -34.97 9.60 -18.91
CA VAL A 54 -34.14 8.56 -18.27
C VAL A 54 -32.68 8.75 -18.68
N VAL A 55 -31.83 9.20 -17.75
CA VAL A 55 -30.41 9.49 -18.02
C VAL A 55 -29.59 8.24 -17.71
N GLY A 56 -29.06 7.61 -18.75
CA GLY A 56 -27.96 6.65 -18.62
C GLY A 56 -26.72 7.37 -18.09
N TRP A 57 -26.11 6.79 -17.06
CA TRP A 57 -24.96 7.30 -16.28
C TRP A 57 -23.68 7.64 -17.07
N GLY A 58 -23.69 7.53 -18.41
CA GLY A 58 -22.50 7.69 -19.26
C GLY A 58 -22.22 9.09 -19.80
N VAL A 59 -23.12 10.09 -19.66
CA VAL A 59 -23.00 11.36 -20.42
C VAL A 59 -23.17 12.61 -19.55
N ARG A 60 -22.34 12.73 -18.51
CA ARG A 60 -21.93 14.05 -17.99
C ARG A 60 -20.42 14.10 -17.80
N ARG A 61 -19.72 13.66 -18.84
CA ARG A 61 -18.25 13.67 -18.94
C ARG A 61 -17.83 14.85 -19.82
N SER A 62 -17.91 16.07 -19.28
CA SER A 62 -17.05 17.21 -19.63
C SER A 62 -17.54 18.50 -18.95
N VAL A 63 -16.58 19.28 -18.47
CA VAL A 63 -16.69 20.66 -17.96
C VAL A 63 -17.09 20.82 -16.48
N LEU A 64 -16.14 20.53 -15.59
CA LEU A 64 -15.75 21.45 -14.51
C LEU A 64 -14.30 21.11 -14.07
N GLU A 65 -13.31 21.81 -14.64
CA GLU A 65 -11.93 21.79 -14.15
C GLU A 65 -11.86 22.50 -12.79
N ASN A 66 -11.95 21.70 -11.73
CA ASN A 66 -11.26 21.89 -10.46
C ASN A 66 -11.01 20.48 -9.90
N SER A 67 -10.19 19.69 -10.59
CA SER A 67 -9.77 18.39 -10.05
C SER A 67 -8.94 18.65 -8.79
N SER A 68 -9.44 18.20 -7.64
CA SER A 68 -8.66 18.24 -6.41
C SER A 68 -7.53 17.23 -6.55
N THR A 69 -6.34 17.75 -6.82
CA THR A 69 -5.13 16.94 -6.97
C THR A 69 -4.67 16.44 -5.60
N LEU A 70 -4.73 15.13 -5.39
CA LEU A 70 -4.27 14.51 -4.14
C LEU A 70 -2.75 14.68 -3.98
N ALA A 71 -2.30 14.90 -2.76
CA ALA A 71 -0.90 15.11 -2.37
C ALA A 71 -0.14 16.18 -3.19
N ALA A 72 -0.82 17.16 -3.82
CA ALA A 72 -0.24 18.10 -4.78
C ALA A 72 1.01 18.85 -4.28
N GLN A 73 0.99 19.33 -3.03
CA GLN A 73 2.13 20.04 -2.45
C GLN A 73 3.33 19.11 -2.25
N ARG A 74 3.09 17.85 -1.87
CA ARG A 74 4.13 16.87 -1.58
C ARG A 74 4.74 16.26 -2.85
N THR A 75 3.95 16.10 -3.90
CA THR A 75 4.37 15.57 -5.20
C THR A 75 5.00 16.63 -6.11
N ARG A 76 4.98 17.90 -5.71
CA ARG A 76 5.61 19.01 -6.43
C ARG A 76 7.14 18.89 -6.48
N ARG A 77 7.64 18.17 -7.48
CA ARG A 77 9.05 17.81 -7.68
C ARG A 77 9.45 18.00 -9.14
N LYS A 78 10.75 18.09 -9.42
CA LYS A 78 11.25 18.19 -10.80
C LYS A 78 10.98 16.89 -11.56
N ASP A 79 10.44 17.02 -12.76
CA ASP A 79 10.17 15.90 -13.65
C ASP A 79 11.17 15.86 -14.81
N PRO A 80 12.07 14.85 -14.87
CA PRO A 80 13.05 14.75 -15.94
C PRO A 80 12.42 14.46 -17.31
N LEU A 81 11.19 13.93 -17.39
CA LEU A 81 10.49 13.71 -18.66
C LEU A 81 9.81 14.98 -19.20
N ASN A 82 9.72 16.03 -18.39
CA ASN A 82 9.12 17.31 -18.77
C ASN A 82 10.13 18.46 -18.59
N ASN A 83 11.32 18.32 -19.17
CA ASN A 83 12.38 19.34 -19.15
C ASN A 83 12.73 19.86 -17.74
N PHE A 84 12.63 19.01 -16.72
CA PHE A 84 12.84 19.34 -15.31
C PHE A 84 11.88 20.39 -14.73
N ASN A 85 10.76 20.64 -15.40
CA ASN A 85 9.67 21.44 -14.84
C ASN A 85 9.09 20.76 -13.60
N TYR A 86 8.49 21.56 -12.72
CA TYR A 86 7.80 21.00 -11.55
C TYR A 86 6.55 20.26 -11.98
N TYR A 87 6.44 19.01 -11.53
CA TYR A 87 5.23 18.22 -11.66
C TYR A 87 4.12 18.79 -10.76
N THR A 88 2.93 19.01 -11.31
CA THR A 88 1.78 19.61 -10.63
C THR A 88 0.54 18.71 -10.62
N GLY A 89 0.65 17.48 -11.14
CA GLY A 89 -0.49 16.60 -11.37
C GLY A 89 -1.01 15.86 -10.13
N GLY A 90 -0.42 16.06 -8.95
CA GLY A 90 -0.80 15.31 -7.73
C GLY A 90 -0.35 13.85 -7.76
N TRP A 91 -0.74 13.06 -6.76
CA TRP A 91 -0.52 11.62 -6.77
C TRP A 91 -1.40 10.99 -7.85
N ASN A 92 -0.77 10.29 -8.81
CA ASN A 92 -1.47 9.60 -9.89
C ASN A 92 -0.63 8.43 -10.41
N ILE A 93 -1.04 7.19 -10.08
CA ILE A 93 -0.34 5.95 -10.45
C ILE A 93 -0.45 5.59 -11.94
N SER A 94 -1.32 6.25 -12.70
CA SER A 94 -1.43 6.04 -14.16
C SER A 94 -0.53 7.01 -14.95
N ASN A 95 -0.01 8.05 -14.28
CA ASN A 95 0.75 9.11 -14.94
C ASN A 95 2.27 8.81 -14.94
N LYS A 96 2.86 8.75 -16.13
CA LYS A 96 4.31 8.54 -16.30
C LYS A 96 5.16 9.67 -15.71
N HIS A 97 4.66 10.91 -15.73
CA HIS A 97 5.35 12.08 -15.16
C HIS A 97 5.40 12.02 -13.63
N TYR A 98 4.41 11.40 -12.98
CA TYR A 98 4.46 11.11 -11.54
C TYR A 98 5.64 10.19 -11.22
N PHE A 99 5.73 9.04 -11.89
CA PHE A 99 6.83 8.08 -11.68
C PHE A 99 8.22 8.66 -11.99
N ALA A 100 8.33 9.45 -13.05
CA ALA A 100 9.58 10.14 -13.37
C ALA A 100 9.98 11.15 -12.28
N SER A 101 9.02 11.94 -11.77
CA SER A 101 9.28 12.93 -10.72
C SER A 101 9.65 12.29 -9.37
N VAL A 102 8.98 11.20 -8.97
CA VAL A 102 9.32 10.49 -7.73
C VAL A 102 10.63 9.72 -7.89
N GLY A 103 10.87 9.10 -9.05
CA GLY A 103 12.13 8.43 -9.36
C GLY A 103 13.33 9.39 -9.30
N PHE A 104 13.15 10.63 -9.73
CA PHE A 104 14.19 11.66 -9.66
C PHE A 104 14.60 12.03 -8.23
N THR A 105 13.82 11.70 -7.20
CA THR A 105 14.24 11.91 -5.80
C THR A 105 15.48 11.09 -5.42
N GLY A 106 15.69 9.94 -6.07
CA GLY A 106 16.86 9.07 -5.88
C GLY A 106 18.14 9.56 -6.55
N ILE A 107 18.09 10.64 -7.34
CA ILE A 107 19.18 11.06 -8.24
C ILE A 107 20.50 11.26 -7.51
N THR A 108 20.49 11.77 -6.28
CA THR A 108 21.69 12.02 -5.47
C THR A 108 22.48 10.73 -5.27
N PHE A 109 21.82 9.65 -4.89
CA PHE A 109 22.47 8.36 -4.67
C PHE A 109 22.93 7.71 -5.97
N PHE A 110 22.16 7.83 -7.06
CA PHE A 110 22.57 7.33 -8.37
C PHE A 110 23.80 8.06 -8.91
N LEU A 111 23.89 9.38 -8.72
CA LEU A 111 25.07 10.16 -9.10
C LEU A 111 26.29 9.78 -8.24
N ILE A 112 26.13 9.60 -6.93
CA ILE A 112 27.22 9.13 -6.06
C ILE A 112 27.71 7.75 -6.52
N ALA A 113 26.80 6.83 -6.83
CA ALA A 113 27.15 5.50 -7.33
C ALA A 113 27.91 5.58 -8.66
N ALA A 114 27.45 6.39 -9.62
CA ALA A 114 28.09 6.56 -10.92
C ALA A 114 29.48 7.19 -10.80
N ILE A 115 29.61 8.27 -10.02
CA ILE A 115 30.89 8.95 -9.76
C ILE A 115 31.87 8.00 -9.07
N TRP A 116 31.41 7.25 -8.07
CA TRP A 116 32.24 6.25 -7.39
C TRP A 116 32.68 5.15 -8.34
N PHE A 117 31.75 4.58 -9.10
CA PHE A 117 32.02 3.47 -10.00
C PHE A 117 33.04 3.86 -11.08
N VAL A 118 32.79 4.96 -11.79
CA VAL A 118 33.66 5.45 -12.87
C VAL A 118 34.96 6.02 -12.32
N GLY A 119 34.89 6.88 -11.30
CA GLY A 119 36.07 7.55 -10.73
C GLY A 119 37.06 6.57 -10.12
N PHE A 120 36.57 5.58 -9.36
CA PHE A 120 37.42 4.55 -8.79
C PHE A 120 38.00 3.63 -9.87
N GLY A 121 37.19 3.25 -10.87
CA GLY A 121 37.65 2.45 -12.02
C GLY A 121 38.76 3.14 -12.82
N LEU A 122 38.59 4.43 -13.14
CA LEU A 122 39.61 5.24 -13.81
C LEU A 122 40.89 5.37 -12.96
N CYS A 123 40.75 5.55 -11.64
CA CYS A 123 41.88 5.61 -10.72
C CYS A 123 42.69 4.29 -10.73
N LEU A 124 42.01 3.14 -10.71
CA LEU A 124 42.66 1.83 -10.81
C LEU A 124 43.38 1.63 -12.15
N LEU A 125 42.76 2.04 -13.27
CA LEU A 125 43.37 1.97 -14.60
C LEU A 125 44.63 2.85 -14.68
N LEU A 126 44.57 4.09 -14.21
CA LEU A 126 45.72 4.98 -14.16
C LEU A 126 46.84 4.44 -13.27
N LEU A 127 46.51 3.89 -12.10
CA LEU A 127 47.48 3.25 -11.20
C LEU A 127 48.15 2.04 -11.86
N CYS A 128 47.41 1.24 -12.65
CA CYS A 128 47.95 0.13 -13.43
C CYS A 128 48.90 0.63 -14.52
N CYS A 129 48.49 1.61 -15.33
CA CYS A 129 49.31 2.20 -16.39
C CYS A 129 50.58 2.87 -15.84
N CYS A 130 50.50 3.63 -14.75
CA CYS A 130 51.66 4.24 -14.11
C CYS A 130 52.61 3.21 -13.48
N PHE A 131 52.10 2.08 -12.99
CA PHE A 131 52.95 0.98 -12.47
C PHE A 131 53.71 0.27 -13.60
N CYS A 132 53.12 0.18 -14.80
CA CYS A 132 53.77 -0.37 -15.99
C CYS A 132 54.74 0.61 -16.67
N CYS A 133 54.50 1.93 -16.58
CA CYS A 133 55.21 2.93 -17.39
C CYS A 133 56.13 3.90 -16.61
N CYS A 134 56.08 3.97 -15.27
CA CYS A 134 56.84 4.96 -14.49
C CYS A 134 57.64 4.33 -13.33
N ARG A 135 58.88 4.79 -13.15
CA ARG A 135 59.76 4.40 -12.03
C ARG A 135 59.30 5.12 -10.75
N ARG A 136 58.99 4.38 -9.68
CA ARG A 136 58.51 4.98 -8.41
C ARG A 136 59.62 5.74 -7.69
N GLU A 137 59.38 7.01 -7.38
CA GLU A 137 60.19 7.76 -6.43
C GLU A 137 59.87 7.33 -4.98
N PRO A 138 60.89 7.20 -4.10
CA PRO A 138 60.68 6.78 -2.72
C PRO A 138 60.05 7.92 -1.91
N TYR A 139 58.74 7.82 -1.67
CA TYR A 139 58.03 8.69 -0.73
C TYR A 139 58.41 8.34 0.73
N GLY A 140 58.61 9.36 1.56
CA GLY A 140 58.97 9.21 2.98
C GLY A 140 57.80 8.79 3.88
N TYR A 141 58.09 7.99 4.90
CA TYR A 141 57.13 7.49 5.90
C TYR A 141 56.64 8.61 6.83
N SER A 142 55.32 8.72 7.05
CA SER A 142 54.73 9.64 8.04
C SER A 142 54.03 8.88 9.17
N ARG A 143 54.56 9.02 10.40
CA ARG A 143 54.00 8.37 11.60
C ARG A 143 52.59 8.84 11.95
N ALA A 144 52.29 10.13 11.71
CA ALA A 144 50.98 10.71 11.95
C ALA A 144 49.92 10.15 10.98
N ALA A 145 50.25 10.06 9.69
CA ALA A 145 49.35 9.51 8.67
C ALA A 145 49.03 8.02 8.93
N TYR A 146 50.03 7.25 9.37
CA TYR A 146 49.85 5.86 9.76
C TYR A 146 48.90 5.71 10.95
N ALA A 147 49.11 6.47 12.04
CA ALA A 147 48.26 6.40 13.24
C ALA A 147 46.82 6.85 12.96
N LEU A 148 46.65 7.97 12.24
CA LEU A 148 45.34 8.51 11.88
C LEU A 148 44.55 7.55 10.99
N SER A 149 45.21 6.88 10.04
CA SER A 149 44.56 5.89 9.17
C SER A 149 44.00 4.71 9.97
N VAL A 150 44.69 4.22 11.00
CA VAL A 150 44.19 3.13 11.85
C VAL A 150 42.97 3.55 12.66
N ILE A 151 43.02 4.74 13.26
CA ILE A 151 41.90 5.27 14.06
C ILE A 151 40.66 5.44 13.17
N LEU A 152 40.81 6.02 11.99
CA LEU A 152 39.71 6.18 11.04
C LEU A 152 39.16 4.84 10.55
N LEU A 153 40.03 3.86 10.28
CA LEU A 153 39.59 2.51 9.92
C LEU A 153 38.76 1.85 11.02
N LEU A 154 39.14 2.03 12.29
CA LEU A 154 38.35 1.54 13.42
C LEU A 154 36.99 2.24 13.51
N LEU A 155 36.95 3.56 13.31
CA LEU A 155 35.69 4.31 13.35
C LEU A 155 34.75 3.91 12.21
N PHE A 156 35.27 3.73 11.00
CA PHE A 156 34.44 3.32 9.86
C PHE A 156 33.98 1.88 9.95
N THR A 157 34.74 0.95 10.55
CA THR A 157 34.24 -0.40 10.80
C THR A 157 33.11 -0.39 11.83
N VAL A 158 33.23 0.41 12.90
CA VAL A 158 32.13 0.61 13.87
C VAL A 158 30.90 1.22 13.20
N ALA A 159 31.08 2.24 12.34
CA ALA A 159 29.98 2.84 11.58
C ALA A 159 29.32 1.84 10.63
N ALA A 160 30.10 0.95 9.99
CA ALA A 160 29.57 -0.11 9.13
C ALA A 160 28.75 -1.12 9.95
N VAL A 161 29.19 -1.51 11.15
CA VAL A 161 28.43 -2.38 12.06
C VAL A 161 27.10 -1.72 12.43
N ILE A 162 27.11 -0.45 12.85
CA ILE A 162 25.89 0.29 13.19
C ILE A 162 24.96 0.39 11.98
N GLY A 163 25.51 0.70 10.80
CA GLY A 163 24.76 0.76 9.55
C GLY A 163 24.08 -0.57 9.21
N CYS A 164 24.77 -1.69 9.38
CA CYS A 164 24.20 -3.02 9.13
C CYS A 164 23.09 -3.36 10.14
N ILE A 165 23.23 -2.95 11.41
CA ILE A 165 22.18 -3.12 12.43
C ILE A 165 20.93 -2.30 12.05
N VAL A 166 21.10 -1.03 11.67
CA VAL A 166 20.00 -0.16 11.24
C VAL A 166 19.32 -0.72 9.98
N LEU A 167 20.12 -1.21 9.02
CA LEU A 167 19.58 -1.84 7.82
C LEU A 167 18.78 -3.11 8.16
N TYR A 168 19.35 -4.01 8.96
CA TYR A 168 18.68 -5.27 9.33
C TYR A 168 17.37 -5.02 10.08
N THR A 169 17.40 -4.14 11.08
CA THR A 169 16.21 -3.78 11.87
C THR A 169 15.17 -3.03 11.03
N GLY A 170 15.59 -2.06 10.23
CA GLY A 170 14.71 -1.32 9.33
C GLY A 170 14.04 -2.22 8.30
N GLN A 171 14.77 -3.20 7.76
CA GLN A 171 14.24 -4.11 6.74
C GLN A 171 13.22 -5.09 7.33
N GLY A 172 13.54 -5.72 8.46
CA GLY A 172 12.61 -6.64 9.13
C GLY A 172 11.30 -5.95 9.53
N GLN A 173 11.39 -4.73 10.07
CA GLN A 173 10.19 -3.96 10.42
C GLN A 173 9.43 -3.47 9.19
N PHE A 174 10.11 -3.01 8.15
CA PHE A 174 9.44 -2.62 6.89
C PHE A 174 8.68 -3.79 6.28
N HIS A 175 9.29 -4.98 6.26
CA HIS A 175 8.64 -6.20 5.78
C HIS A 175 7.39 -6.54 6.62
N SER A 176 7.52 -6.61 7.95
CA SER A 176 6.41 -6.95 8.86
C SER A 176 5.25 -5.96 8.72
N THR A 177 5.51 -4.65 8.84
CA THR A 177 4.47 -3.62 8.74
C THR A 177 3.78 -3.62 7.37
N THR A 178 4.52 -3.89 6.28
CA THR A 178 3.91 -3.96 4.94
C THR A 178 3.02 -5.20 4.80
N SER A 179 3.46 -6.36 5.29
CA SER A 179 2.64 -7.59 5.31
C SER A 179 1.37 -7.39 6.15
N GLU A 180 1.48 -6.79 7.34
CA GLU A 180 0.33 -6.45 8.20
C GLU A 180 -0.67 -5.52 7.50
N THR A 181 -0.17 -4.52 6.77
CA THR A 181 -1.02 -3.60 5.99
C THR A 181 -1.77 -4.35 4.88
N LEU A 182 -1.09 -5.26 4.16
CA LEU A 182 -1.73 -6.07 3.12
C LEU A 182 -2.76 -7.04 3.72
N ASP A 183 -2.46 -7.63 4.87
CA ASP A 183 -3.38 -8.48 5.62
C ASP A 183 -4.64 -7.75 6.03
N TYR A 184 -4.50 -6.50 6.50
CA TYR A 184 -5.63 -5.65 6.81
C TYR A 184 -6.52 -5.40 5.57
N VAL A 185 -5.93 -5.03 4.44
CA VAL A 185 -6.66 -4.80 3.19
C VAL A 185 -7.40 -6.07 2.74
N VAL A 186 -6.75 -7.23 2.79
CA VAL A 186 -7.37 -8.52 2.41
C VAL A 186 -8.50 -8.90 3.36
N ARG A 187 -8.36 -8.62 4.65
CA ARG A 187 -9.42 -8.87 5.64
C ARG A 187 -10.65 -8.00 5.39
N GLN A 188 -10.45 -6.73 5.08
CA GLN A 188 -11.55 -5.83 4.72
C GLN A 188 -12.23 -6.29 3.42
N ALA A 189 -11.45 -6.65 2.39
CA ALA A 189 -12.00 -7.19 1.15
C ALA A 189 -12.80 -8.49 1.37
N ASN A 190 -12.30 -9.43 2.16
CA ASN A 190 -13.02 -10.67 2.48
C ASN A 190 -14.33 -10.43 3.22
N THR A 191 -14.37 -9.42 4.11
CA THR A 191 -15.60 -9.03 4.81
C THR A 191 -16.62 -8.48 3.82
N THR A 192 -16.19 -7.63 2.88
CA THR A 192 -17.03 -7.13 1.78
C THR A 192 -17.57 -8.28 0.93
N VAL A 193 -16.70 -9.22 0.54
CA VAL A 193 -17.06 -10.40 -0.27
C VAL A 193 -18.12 -11.24 0.44
N ALA A 194 -17.94 -11.55 1.72
CA ALA A 194 -18.90 -12.34 2.49
C ALA A 194 -20.27 -11.65 2.55
N ASN A 195 -20.30 -10.33 2.74
CA ASN A 195 -21.57 -9.58 2.74
C ASN A 195 -22.23 -9.55 1.35
N LEU A 196 -21.44 -9.44 0.27
CA LEU A 196 -21.94 -9.48 -1.11
C LEU A 196 -22.48 -10.88 -1.47
N GLU A 197 -21.82 -11.95 -1.04
CA GLU A 197 -22.30 -13.33 -1.20
C GLU A 197 -23.63 -13.53 -0.47
N ASN A 198 -23.75 -13.06 0.78
CA ASN A 198 -25.03 -13.09 1.50
C ASN A 198 -26.13 -12.32 0.76
N VAL A 199 -25.83 -11.13 0.21
CA VAL A 199 -26.79 -10.36 -0.59
C VAL A 199 -27.22 -11.13 -1.84
N SER A 200 -26.28 -11.78 -2.54
CA SER A 200 -26.56 -12.63 -3.70
C SER A 200 -27.51 -13.78 -3.33
N ASP A 201 -27.29 -14.46 -2.20
CA ASP A 201 -28.18 -15.52 -1.72
C ASP A 201 -29.62 -15.02 -1.48
N TYR A 202 -29.80 -13.82 -0.92
CA TYR A 202 -31.13 -13.21 -0.72
C TYR A 202 -31.78 -12.77 -2.05
N LEU A 203 -31.00 -12.29 -3.02
CA LEU A 203 -31.50 -11.95 -4.37
C LEU A 203 -31.91 -13.20 -5.15
N ALA A 204 -31.18 -14.31 -5.00
CA ALA A 204 -31.55 -15.60 -5.58
C ALA A 204 -32.91 -16.09 -5.03
N ALA A 205 -33.17 -15.90 -3.72
CA ALA A 205 -34.48 -16.18 -3.12
C ALA A 205 -35.60 -15.31 -3.74
N ALA A 206 -35.32 -14.05 -4.07
CA ALA A 206 -36.27 -13.14 -4.70
C ALA A 206 -36.77 -13.66 -6.07
N LYS A 207 -35.89 -14.30 -6.85
CA LYS A 207 -36.23 -14.88 -8.15
C LYS A 207 -37.25 -16.02 -8.05
N SER A 208 -37.31 -16.70 -6.89
CA SER A 208 -38.24 -17.80 -6.65
C SER A 208 -39.61 -17.36 -6.10
N ILE A 209 -39.85 -16.05 -5.94
CA ILE A 209 -41.15 -15.47 -5.59
C ILE A 209 -42.06 -15.51 -6.83
N GLY A 210 -42.65 -16.67 -7.12
CA GLY A 210 -43.67 -16.80 -8.17
C GLY A 210 -43.81 -18.19 -8.76
N ILE A 211 -44.57 -19.06 -8.09
CA ILE A 211 -45.21 -20.23 -8.72
C ILE A 211 -46.67 -20.23 -8.29
N ASP A 212 -47.51 -19.55 -9.09
CA ASP A 212 -48.67 -20.12 -9.81
C ASP A 212 -49.71 -19.07 -10.21
N GLN A 213 -49.82 -17.88 -9.59
CA GLN A 213 -50.87 -16.90 -9.98
C GLN A 213 -50.52 -15.40 -9.92
N VAL A 214 -49.38 -14.98 -9.34
CA VAL A 214 -48.88 -13.59 -9.44
C VAL A 214 -47.35 -13.64 -9.49
N SER A 215 -46.80 -13.69 -10.70
CA SER A 215 -45.36 -13.69 -10.91
C SER A 215 -44.84 -12.27 -11.11
N LEU A 216 -43.64 -11.98 -10.61
CA LEU A 216 -42.89 -10.80 -11.05
C LEU A 216 -42.78 -10.82 -12.58
N PRO A 217 -42.96 -9.69 -13.29
CA PRO A 217 -42.75 -9.63 -14.73
C PRO A 217 -41.39 -10.20 -15.11
N THR A 218 -41.31 -10.91 -16.24
CA THR A 218 -40.07 -11.56 -16.71
C THR A 218 -38.90 -10.56 -16.79
N ASP A 219 -39.17 -9.30 -17.14
CA ASP A 219 -38.18 -8.23 -17.19
C ASP A 219 -37.53 -7.96 -15.82
N VAL A 220 -38.32 -8.01 -14.74
CA VAL A 220 -37.82 -7.81 -13.37
C VAL A 220 -36.99 -9.02 -12.92
N GLN A 221 -37.43 -10.24 -13.24
CA GLN A 221 -36.67 -11.45 -12.93
C GLN A 221 -35.32 -11.49 -13.66
N ASN A 222 -35.29 -11.04 -14.92
CA ASN A 222 -34.06 -10.93 -15.70
C ASN A 222 -33.12 -9.87 -15.11
N ASN A 223 -33.65 -8.72 -14.69
CA ASN A 223 -32.84 -7.67 -14.06
C ASN A 223 -32.24 -8.14 -12.73
N ILE A 224 -33.01 -8.83 -11.87
CA ILE A 224 -32.50 -9.43 -10.63
C ILE A 224 -31.37 -10.42 -10.95
N GLY A 225 -31.55 -11.29 -11.96
CA GLY A 225 -30.52 -12.23 -12.37
C GLY A 225 -29.25 -11.58 -12.91
N ASN A 226 -29.37 -10.44 -13.60
CA ASN A 226 -28.21 -9.67 -14.06
C ASN A 226 -27.44 -9.06 -12.88
N VAL A 227 -28.15 -8.45 -11.93
CA VAL A 227 -27.55 -7.86 -10.72
C VAL A 227 -26.86 -8.93 -9.87
N ASP A 228 -27.51 -10.07 -9.68
CA ASP A 228 -26.95 -11.22 -8.94
C ASP A 228 -25.63 -11.73 -9.55
N ASN A 229 -25.60 -11.88 -10.88
CA ASN A 229 -24.39 -12.26 -11.62
C ASN A 229 -23.28 -11.19 -11.51
N GLU A 230 -23.63 -9.90 -11.57
CA GLU A 230 -22.67 -8.80 -11.40
C GLU A 230 -22.08 -8.77 -9.98
N ILE A 231 -22.91 -8.94 -8.95
CA ILE A 231 -22.48 -9.02 -7.54
C ILE A 231 -21.53 -10.21 -7.33
N SER A 232 -21.91 -11.40 -7.80
CA SER A 232 -21.07 -12.60 -7.72
C SER A 232 -19.75 -12.44 -8.46
N SER A 233 -19.78 -11.84 -9.66
CA SER A 233 -18.57 -11.54 -10.44
C SER A 233 -17.66 -10.52 -9.73
N ALA A 234 -18.24 -9.46 -9.17
CA ALA A 234 -17.50 -8.45 -8.43
C ALA A 234 -16.88 -9.03 -7.14
N ALA A 235 -17.62 -9.86 -6.41
CA ALA A 235 -17.15 -10.53 -5.19
C ALA A 235 -15.97 -11.48 -5.48
N THR A 236 -16.11 -12.34 -6.50
CA THR A 236 -15.04 -13.26 -6.93
C THR A 236 -13.80 -12.54 -7.46
N THR A 237 -14.00 -11.46 -8.23
CA THR A 237 -12.90 -10.60 -8.72
C THR A 237 -12.20 -9.93 -7.55
N LEU A 238 -12.95 -9.31 -6.63
CA LEU A 238 -12.38 -8.64 -5.46
C LEU A 238 -11.58 -9.62 -4.59
N GLN A 239 -12.11 -10.81 -4.33
CA GLN A 239 -11.44 -11.84 -3.53
C GLN A 239 -10.15 -12.32 -4.21
N SER A 240 -10.22 -12.68 -5.50
CA SER A 240 -9.09 -13.23 -6.23
C SER A 240 -8.00 -12.19 -6.45
N GLU A 241 -8.33 -10.99 -6.90
CA GLU A 241 -7.38 -9.90 -7.12
C GLU A 241 -6.71 -9.47 -5.82
N THR A 242 -7.47 -9.31 -4.73
CA THR A 242 -6.88 -8.88 -3.46
C THR A 242 -5.93 -9.94 -2.89
N LYS A 243 -6.30 -11.22 -2.97
CA LYS A 243 -5.45 -12.34 -2.52
C LYS A 243 -4.21 -12.50 -3.40
N ASN A 244 -4.36 -12.37 -4.72
CA ASN A 244 -3.25 -12.45 -5.67
C ASN A 244 -2.29 -11.28 -5.50
N ASN A 245 -2.81 -10.06 -5.32
CA ASN A 245 -2.00 -8.86 -5.08
C ASN A 245 -1.23 -8.96 -3.76
N LYS A 246 -1.88 -9.41 -2.66
CA LYS A 246 -1.18 -9.69 -1.40
C LYS A 246 -0.02 -10.66 -1.64
N LYS A 247 -0.30 -11.82 -2.24
CA LYS A 247 0.72 -12.85 -2.48
C LYS A 247 1.88 -12.33 -3.32
N ASN A 248 1.59 -11.63 -4.42
CA ASN A 248 2.61 -11.08 -5.30
C ASN A 248 3.50 -10.06 -4.60
N ILE A 249 2.92 -9.20 -3.74
CA ILE A 249 3.69 -8.21 -2.99
C ILE A 249 4.51 -8.89 -1.89
N GLU A 250 3.96 -9.87 -1.18
CA GLU A 250 4.71 -10.65 -0.17
C GLU A 250 5.90 -11.39 -0.79
N ASP A 251 5.70 -12.08 -1.92
CA ASP A 251 6.79 -12.78 -2.63
C ASP A 251 7.93 -11.80 -3.01
N VAL A 252 7.58 -10.56 -3.42
CA VAL A 252 8.55 -9.49 -3.70
C VAL A 252 9.24 -9.00 -2.43
N LEU A 253 8.49 -8.77 -1.35
CA LEU A 253 9.02 -8.32 -0.07
C LEU A 253 9.98 -9.33 0.54
N ASP A 254 9.68 -10.63 0.45
CA ASP A 254 10.54 -11.73 0.88
C ASP A 254 11.84 -11.77 0.08
N THR A 255 11.73 -11.68 -1.25
CA THR A 255 12.88 -11.67 -2.15
C THR A 255 13.80 -10.49 -1.86
N VAL A 256 13.22 -9.29 -1.71
CA VAL A 256 13.97 -8.07 -1.39
C VAL A 256 14.60 -8.14 -0.01
N GLY A 257 13.87 -8.67 0.99
CA GLY A 257 14.37 -8.82 2.34
C GLY A 257 15.56 -9.77 2.41
N LEU A 258 15.45 -10.93 1.77
CA LEU A 258 16.56 -11.88 1.64
C LEU A 258 17.78 -11.22 0.98
N ALA A 259 17.59 -10.50 -0.13
CA ALA A 259 18.67 -9.81 -0.83
C ALA A 259 19.37 -8.78 0.05
N LEU A 260 18.62 -7.98 0.81
CA LEU A 260 19.17 -6.97 1.71
C LEU A 260 19.92 -7.58 2.90
N ILE A 261 19.42 -8.69 3.46
CA ILE A 261 20.12 -9.43 4.53
C ILE A 261 21.46 -9.97 4.01
N ILE A 262 21.48 -10.57 2.82
CA ILE A 262 22.72 -11.06 2.19
C ILE A 262 23.70 -9.90 1.98
N ILE A 263 23.22 -8.77 1.44
CA ILE A 263 24.06 -7.59 1.21
C ILE A 263 24.63 -7.05 2.53
N ALA A 264 23.82 -6.94 3.58
CA ALA A 264 24.29 -6.49 4.89
C ALA A 264 25.37 -7.40 5.47
N ALA A 265 25.19 -8.73 5.36
CA ALA A 265 26.16 -9.72 5.81
C ALA A 265 27.47 -9.65 5.01
N VAL A 266 27.39 -9.56 3.68
CA VAL A 266 28.57 -9.45 2.81
C VAL A 266 29.33 -8.16 3.06
N MET A 267 28.64 -7.02 3.23
CA MET A 267 29.27 -5.73 3.53
C MET A 267 29.95 -5.73 4.91
N LEU A 268 29.31 -6.36 5.91
CA LEU A 268 29.89 -6.51 7.25
C LEU A 268 31.14 -7.40 7.22
N LEU A 269 31.05 -8.55 6.54
CA LEU A 269 32.18 -9.46 6.36
C LEU A 269 33.35 -8.74 5.66
N LEU A 270 33.05 -7.99 4.59
CA LEU A 270 34.04 -7.22 3.85
C LEU A 270 34.74 -6.20 4.75
N ALA A 271 33.99 -5.44 5.55
CA ALA A 271 34.53 -4.45 6.48
C ALA A 271 35.46 -5.10 7.53
N LEU A 272 35.05 -6.22 8.12
CA LEU A 272 35.82 -6.93 9.15
C LEU A 272 37.07 -7.60 8.57
N LEU A 273 36.94 -8.32 7.45
CA LEU A 273 38.08 -8.97 6.79
C LEU A 273 39.08 -7.96 6.28
N GLY A 274 38.62 -6.85 5.69
CA GLY A 274 39.52 -5.81 5.21
C GLY A 274 40.27 -5.12 6.35
N PHE A 275 39.61 -4.86 7.48
CA PHE A 275 40.28 -4.36 8.68
C PHE A 275 41.32 -5.35 9.23
N LEU A 276 40.96 -6.63 9.34
CA LEU A 276 41.85 -7.69 9.82
C LEU A 276 43.07 -7.85 8.90
N PHE A 277 42.87 -7.99 7.60
CA PHE A 277 43.96 -8.15 6.63
C PHE A 277 44.83 -6.91 6.50
N SER A 278 44.24 -5.73 6.67
CA SER A 278 44.99 -4.47 6.79
C SER A 278 45.96 -4.54 7.99
N ILE A 279 45.48 -4.93 9.18
CA ILE A 279 46.30 -5.08 10.40
C ILE A 279 47.31 -6.24 10.32
N LEU A 280 47.00 -7.34 9.64
CA LEU A 280 47.95 -8.44 9.42
C LEU A 280 48.99 -8.12 8.34
N GLY A 281 48.66 -7.21 7.41
CA GLY A 281 49.55 -6.76 6.35
C GLY A 281 49.54 -7.67 5.13
N LEU A 282 48.45 -8.40 4.92
CA LEU A 282 48.23 -9.31 3.80
C LEU A 282 47.77 -8.52 2.57
N GLN A 283 48.73 -7.87 1.90
CA GLN A 283 48.45 -6.88 0.84
C GLN A 283 47.64 -7.43 -0.33
N PHE A 284 47.93 -8.66 -0.78
CA PHE A 284 47.22 -9.28 -1.88
C PHE A 284 45.72 -9.42 -1.59
N LEU A 285 45.36 -9.91 -0.41
CA LEU A 285 43.97 -10.07 0.01
C LEU A 285 43.24 -8.73 0.14
N VAL A 286 43.91 -7.70 0.67
CA VAL A 286 43.35 -6.34 0.76
C VAL A 286 43.02 -5.82 -0.63
N TYR A 287 43.90 -6.01 -1.63
CA TYR A 287 43.62 -5.58 -3.00
C TYR A 287 42.44 -6.32 -3.62
N VAL A 288 42.31 -7.64 -3.41
CA VAL A 288 41.15 -8.40 -3.88
C VAL A 288 39.85 -7.88 -3.26
N LEU A 289 39.83 -7.63 -1.94
CA LEU A 289 38.66 -7.06 -1.25
C LEU A 289 38.31 -5.66 -1.73
N VAL A 290 39.30 -4.84 -2.12
CA VAL A 290 39.07 -3.51 -2.68
C VAL A 290 38.33 -3.59 -4.03
N ILE A 291 38.67 -4.55 -4.90
CA ILE A 291 37.98 -4.75 -6.18
C ILE A 291 36.53 -5.21 -5.96
N ILE A 292 36.32 -6.17 -5.03
CA ILE A 292 34.97 -6.65 -4.69
C ILE A 292 34.15 -5.50 -4.07
N GLY A 293 34.73 -4.77 -3.12
CA GLY A 293 34.07 -3.67 -2.43
C GLY A 293 33.68 -2.53 -3.37
N TRP A 294 34.50 -2.23 -4.39
CA TRP A 294 34.19 -1.20 -5.39
C TRP A 294 32.83 -1.41 -6.06
N ILE A 295 32.55 -2.64 -6.50
CA ILE A 295 31.29 -3.00 -7.17
C ILE A 295 30.14 -3.00 -6.16
N LEU A 296 30.35 -3.59 -4.98
CA LEU A 296 29.32 -3.68 -3.94
C LEU A 296 28.86 -2.31 -3.43
N ILE A 297 29.79 -1.36 -3.26
CA ILE A 297 29.45 0.01 -2.84
C ILE A 297 28.57 0.69 -3.90
N ALA A 298 28.87 0.53 -5.19
CA ALA A 298 28.05 1.10 -6.24
C ALA A 298 26.62 0.52 -6.23
N GLY A 299 26.50 -0.81 -6.10
CA GLY A 299 25.19 -1.47 -5.98
C GLY A 299 24.39 -1.03 -4.75
N THR A 300 25.06 -0.87 -3.60
CA THR A 300 24.40 -0.47 -2.34
C THR A 300 23.94 1.00 -2.36
N PHE A 301 24.66 1.90 -3.02
CA PHE A 301 24.16 3.26 -3.27
C PHE A 301 22.98 3.29 -4.24
N ILE A 302 22.98 2.46 -5.30
CA ILE A 302 21.81 2.34 -6.18
C ILE A 302 20.59 1.87 -5.38
N LEU A 303 20.75 0.85 -4.54
CA LEU A 303 19.69 0.36 -3.65
C LEU A 303 19.20 1.45 -2.68
N ALA A 304 20.11 2.23 -2.09
CA ALA A 304 19.74 3.37 -1.25
C ALA A 304 18.88 4.39 -2.03
N GLY A 305 19.22 4.67 -3.29
CA GLY A 305 18.42 5.49 -4.19
C GLY A 305 17.03 4.93 -4.44
N VAL A 306 16.92 3.63 -4.73
CA VAL A 306 15.63 2.94 -4.93
C VAL A 306 14.77 3.00 -3.66
N PHE A 307 15.32 2.70 -2.48
CA PHE A 307 14.56 2.77 -1.23
C PHE A 307 14.17 4.20 -0.84
N LEU A 308 14.96 5.21 -1.21
CA LEU A 308 14.55 6.61 -1.05
C LEU A 308 13.34 6.93 -1.93
N VAL A 309 13.30 6.44 -3.17
CA VAL A 309 12.14 6.57 -4.06
C VAL A 309 10.91 5.88 -3.46
N VAL A 310 11.07 4.65 -2.96
CA VAL A 310 9.99 3.90 -2.28
C VAL A 310 9.47 4.67 -1.07
N ASN A 311 10.35 5.19 -0.19
CA ASN A 311 9.94 5.98 0.96
C ASN A 311 9.15 7.25 0.57
N ASN A 312 9.55 7.91 -0.52
CA ASN A 312 8.78 9.05 -1.04
C ASN A 312 7.41 8.61 -1.58
N MET A 313 7.36 7.52 -2.35
CA MET A 313 6.12 6.96 -2.91
C MET A 313 5.14 6.52 -1.82
N VAL A 314 5.63 5.86 -0.77
CA VAL A 314 4.84 5.50 0.43
C VAL A 314 4.26 6.75 1.07
N GLY A 315 5.10 7.77 1.32
CA GLY A 315 4.62 9.02 1.90
C GLY A 315 3.62 9.78 1.01
N ASP A 316 3.78 9.71 -0.31
CA ASP A 316 2.85 10.32 -1.27
C ASP A 316 1.50 9.60 -1.26
N THR A 317 1.53 8.26 -1.23
CA THR A 317 0.32 7.42 -1.15
C THR A 317 -0.42 7.64 0.16
N CYS A 318 0.28 7.67 1.30
CA CYS A 318 -0.30 7.96 2.60
C CYS A 318 -0.95 9.35 2.66
N ALA A 319 -0.27 10.38 2.11
CA ALA A 319 -0.84 11.72 2.05
C ALA A 319 -2.04 11.80 1.09
N ALA A 320 -2.02 11.06 -0.01
CA ALA A 320 -3.14 10.99 -0.94
C ALA A 320 -4.36 10.31 -0.30
N MET A 321 -4.16 9.19 0.40
CA MET A 321 -5.21 8.51 1.15
C MET A 321 -5.81 9.42 2.23
N ASP A 322 -4.99 10.12 3.00
CA ASP A 322 -5.46 11.03 4.06
C ASP A 322 -6.29 12.21 3.51
N GLN A 323 -5.83 12.82 2.41
CA GLN A 323 -6.57 13.90 1.76
C GLN A 323 -7.87 13.41 1.11
N TRP A 324 -7.87 12.20 0.55
CA TRP A 324 -9.08 11.60 -0.02
C TRP A 324 -10.11 11.29 1.06
N VAL A 325 -9.69 10.82 2.24
CA VAL A 325 -10.59 10.59 3.40
C VAL A 325 -11.30 11.88 3.84
N GLN A 326 -10.66 13.05 3.67
CA GLN A 326 -11.25 14.34 4.01
C GLN A 326 -12.27 14.80 2.95
N ASN A 327 -12.00 14.57 1.67
CA ASN A 327 -12.85 15.01 0.55
C ASN A 327 -12.95 13.94 -0.57
N PRO A 328 -13.80 12.90 -0.41
CA PRO A 328 -13.84 11.77 -1.34
C PRO A 328 -14.55 12.06 -2.68
N THR A 329 -15.33 13.13 -2.78
CA THR A 329 -16.21 13.43 -3.94
C THR A 329 -15.62 14.39 -4.97
N ALA A 330 -14.40 14.87 -4.77
CA ALA A 330 -13.80 15.84 -5.67
C ALA A 330 -12.94 15.09 -6.69
N HIS A 331 -13.40 14.97 -7.95
CA HIS A 331 -12.78 14.20 -9.03
C HIS A 331 -11.26 13.98 -8.88
N THR A 332 -10.89 12.84 -8.29
CA THR A 332 -9.49 12.50 -7.98
C THR A 332 -8.96 11.43 -8.92
N ALA A 333 -7.65 11.20 -8.89
CA ALA A 333 -7.05 10.03 -9.56
C ALA A 333 -7.55 8.69 -8.99
N LEU A 334 -8.24 8.70 -7.85
CA LEU A 334 -8.84 7.51 -7.23
C LEU A 334 -10.27 7.26 -7.73
N ASP A 335 -10.99 8.26 -8.26
CA ASP A 335 -12.35 8.09 -8.83
C ASP A 335 -12.36 7.12 -10.01
N ASP A 336 -11.28 7.09 -10.80
CA ASP A 336 -11.10 6.14 -11.91
C ASP A 336 -11.00 4.68 -11.41
N ILE A 337 -10.75 4.48 -10.12
CA ILE A 337 -10.54 3.19 -9.45
C ILE A 337 -11.73 2.84 -8.53
N LEU A 338 -12.34 3.84 -7.88
CA LEU A 338 -13.42 3.71 -6.92
C LEU A 338 -14.54 4.71 -7.25
N PRO A 339 -15.54 4.34 -8.06
CA PRO A 339 -16.64 5.24 -8.41
C PRO A 339 -17.60 5.39 -7.22
N CYS A 340 -17.43 6.47 -6.46
CA CYS A 340 -18.28 6.80 -5.33
C CYS A 340 -19.49 7.62 -5.77
N VAL A 341 -20.63 7.37 -5.12
CA VAL A 341 -21.88 8.10 -5.31
C VAL A 341 -22.03 9.16 -4.23
N ASP A 342 -22.69 10.28 -4.55
CA ASP A 342 -22.95 11.32 -3.57
C ASP A 342 -23.92 10.84 -2.47
N ASN A 343 -23.80 11.43 -1.28
CA ASN A 343 -24.60 11.04 -0.13
C ASN A 343 -26.11 11.21 -0.35
N ALA A 344 -26.56 12.19 -1.15
CA ALA A 344 -28.00 12.39 -1.37
C ALA A 344 -28.58 11.25 -2.21
N THR A 345 -27.90 10.87 -3.29
CA THR A 345 -28.28 9.73 -4.11
C THR A 345 -28.22 8.43 -3.30
N ALA A 346 -27.18 8.23 -2.49
CA ALA A 346 -27.05 7.04 -1.63
C ALA A 346 -28.19 6.92 -0.59
N GLN A 347 -28.59 8.04 0.04
CA GLN A 347 -29.74 8.07 0.96
C GLN A 347 -31.08 7.85 0.24
N ALA A 348 -31.23 8.36 -0.99
CA ALA A 348 -32.43 8.10 -1.79
C ALA A 348 -32.56 6.60 -2.10
N THR A 349 -31.46 5.92 -2.45
CA THR A 349 -31.44 4.47 -2.65
C THR A 349 -31.77 3.71 -1.37
N LEU A 350 -31.28 4.15 -0.20
CA LEU A 350 -31.64 3.55 1.08
C LEU A 350 -33.14 3.66 1.37
N SER A 351 -33.70 4.87 1.20
CA SER A 351 -35.13 5.12 1.41
C SER A 351 -35.99 4.24 0.50
N GLN A 352 -35.58 4.08 -0.76
CA GLN A 352 -36.26 3.17 -1.69
C GLN A 352 -36.22 1.71 -1.22
N SER A 353 -35.10 1.25 -0.67
CA SER A 353 -35.00 -0.10 -0.07
C SER A 353 -35.93 -0.27 1.15
N GLN A 354 -36.02 0.76 2.00
CA GLN A 354 -36.90 0.76 3.17
C GLN A 354 -38.38 0.72 2.77
N GLU A 355 -38.78 1.47 1.75
CA GLU A 355 -40.14 1.45 1.19
C GLU A 355 -40.50 0.07 0.63
N VAL A 356 -39.61 -0.55 -0.15
CA VAL A 356 -39.82 -1.90 -0.67
C VAL A 356 -39.99 -2.90 0.47
N THR A 357 -39.18 -2.80 1.52
CA THR A 357 -39.29 -3.64 2.72
C THR A 357 -40.64 -3.42 3.41
N TYR A 358 -41.05 -2.17 3.63
CA TYR A 358 -42.33 -1.81 4.25
C TYR A 358 -43.52 -2.39 3.47
N GLN A 359 -43.53 -2.22 2.15
CA GLN A 359 -44.59 -2.73 1.27
C GLN A 359 -44.66 -4.25 1.28
N LEU A 360 -43.51 -4.93 1.20
CA LEU A 360 -43.45 -6.38 1.14
C LEU A 360 -43.97 -7.03 2.44
N VAL A 361 -43.62 -6.46 3.60
CA VAL A 361 -44.19 -6.86 4.89
C VAL A 361 -45.69 -6.59 4.95
N GLY A 362 -46.14 -5.44 4.44
CA GLY A 362 -47.56 -5.10 4.34
C GLY A 362 -48.37 -6.12 3.53
N ILE A 363 -47.85 -6.55 2.38
CA ILE A 363 -48.47 -7.58 1.53
C ILE A 363 -48.58 -8.91 2.28
N MET A 364 -47.49 -9.36 2.93
CA MET A 364 -47.51 -10.61 3.70
C MET A 364 -48.53 -10.56 4.84
N ASN A 365 -48.54 -9.48 5.62
CA ASN A 365 -49.50 -9.31 6.71
C ASN A 365 -50.94 -9.20 6.19
N GLY A 366 -51.16 -8.60 5.01
CA GLY A 366 -52.45 -8.60 4.33
C GLY A 366 -52.94 -10.01 3.97
N VAL A 367 -52.05 -10.86 3.45
CA VAL A 367 -52.36 -12.28 3.17
C VAL A 367 -52.65 -13.05 4.46
N ILE A 368 -51.88 -12.82 5.52
CA ILE A 368 -52.12 -13.45 6.83
C ILE A 368 -53.50 -13.05 7.36
N ALA A 369 -53.83 -11.75 7.40
CA ALA A 369 -55.08 -11.26 7.93
C ALA A 369 -56.30 -11.71 7.11
N ASN A 370 -56.26 -11.49 5.79
CA ASN A 370 -57.44 -11.58 4.93
C ASN A 370 -57.63 -12.96 4.29
N VAL A 371 -56.60 -13.81 4.26
CA VAL A 371 -56.67 -15.14 3.64
C VAL A 371 -56.48 -16.23 4.68
N SER A 372 -55.38 -16.19 5.44
CA SER A 372 -55.04 -17.27 6.38
C SER A 372 -55.87 -17.22 7.67
N ASN A 373 -56.09 -16.02 8.21
CA ASN A 373 -56.78 -15.80 9.48
C ASN A 373 -58.28 -15.48 9.35
N ALA A 374 -58.78 -15.21 8.13
CA ALA A 374 -60.15 -14.75 7.87
C ALA A 374 -61.27 -15.81 7.99
N ASN A 375 -60.94 -17.10 8.14
CA ASN A 375 -61.90 -18.22 8.20
C ASN A 375 -62.95 -18.17 7.07
N VAL A 376 -62.48 -18.25 5.83
CA VAL A 376 -63.32 -18.06 4.64
C VAL A 376 -64.35 -19.21 4.51
N PRO A 377 -65.62 -18.93 4.18
CA PRO A 377 -66.63 -19.98 4.02
C PRO A 377 -66.40 -20.84 2.76
N PRO A 378 -66.89 -22.10 2.74
CA PRO A 378 -66.68 -23.05 1.63
C PRO A 378 -67.25 -22.65 0.27
N ILE A 379 -68.06 -21.59 0.24
CA ILE A 379 -68.71 -21.06 -0.97
C ILE A 379 -67.76 -20.15 -1.76
N ALA A 380 -66.67 -19.68 -1.13
CA ALA A 380 -65.72 -18.81 -1.80
C ALA A 380 -64.88 -19.57 -2.85
N PRO A 381 -64.60 -18.96 -4.02
CA PRO A 381 -63.75 -19.56 -5.03
C PRO A 381 -62.31 -19.76 -4.53
N GLN A 382 -61.63 -20.78 -5.05
CA GLN A 382 -60.17 -20.90 -4.88
C GLN A 382 -59.47 -19.67 -5.49
N PRO A 383 -58.37 -19.18 -4.90
CA PRO A 383 -57.59 -19.77 -3.80
C PRO A 383 -58.02 -19.33 -2.37
N LEU A 384 -59.14 -18.61 -2.22
CA LEU A 384 -59.53 -18.02 -0.92
C LEU A 384 -60.01 -19.06 0.11
N TYR A 385 -60.60 -20.17 -0.35
CA TYR A 385 -61.04 -21.26 0.51
C TYR A 385 -60.16 -22.52 0.31
N PHE A 386 -59.54 -22.99 1.40
CA PHE A 386 -58.71 -24.19 1.40
C PHE A 386 -58.79 -25.02 2.71
N ASN A 387 -59.89 -24.92 3.46
CA ASN A 387 -60.11 -25.62 4.75
C ASN A 387 -59.15 -25.15 5.88
N GLN A 388 -59.08 -23.84 6.14
CA GLN A 388 -58.21 -23.26 7.16
C GLN A 388 -58.59 -23.75 8.56
N SER A 389 -57.65 -24.40 9.25
CA SER A 389 -57.88 -25.02 10.58
C SER A 389 -56.71 -24.74 11.52
N GLY A 390 -56.95 -24.60 12.83
CA GLY A 390 -55.88 -24.45 13.83
C GLY A 390 -55.60 -23.01 14.30
N PRO A 391 -54.49 -22.77 15.03
CA PRO A 391 -54.16 -21.48 15.62
C PRO A 391 -53.88 -20.40 14.57
N LEU A 392 -54.11 -19.13 14.93
CA LEU A 392 -53.90 -17.99 14.03
C LEU A 392 -52.41 -17.85 13.69
N VAL A 393 -52.12 -17.58 12.43
CA VAL A 393 -50.76 -17.32 11.98
C VAL A 393 -50.33 -15.95 12.51
N PRO A 394 -49.20 -15.85 13.22
CA PRO A 394 -48.68 -14.57 13.70
C PRO A 394 -48.18 -13.70 12.54
N PHE A 395 -48.34 -12.38 12.70
CA PHE A 395 -47.90 -11.38 11.73
C PHE A 395 -46.37 -11.21 11.74
N LEU A 396 -45.81 -10.83 10.60
CA LEU A 396 -44.42 -10.41 10.51
C LEU A 396 -44.30 -8.96 10.97
N CYS A 397 -43.28 -8.66 11.77
CA CYS A 397 -43.00 -7.30 12.18
C CYS A 397 -42.58 -6.46 10.97
N ASN A 398 -43.19 -5.29 10.84
CA ASN A 398 -42.68 -4.27 9.95
C ASN A 398 -41.71 -3.37 10.74
N PRO A 399 -40.42 -3.32 10.36
CA PRO A 399 -39.44 -2.49 11.06
C PRO A 399 -39.66 -0.99 10.83
N PHE A 400 -40.55 -0.61 9.91
CA PHE A 400 -40.81 0.77 9.53
C PHE A 400 -42.28 1.16 9.76
N ASN A 401 -42.49 2.44 10.08
CA ASN A 401 -43.79 3.11 10.05
C ASN A 401 -44.12 3.58 8.62
N THR A 402 -45.34 4.10 8.41
CA THR A 402 -45.78 4.66 7.12
C THR A 402 -44.94 5.85 6.63
N ASP A 403 -44.26 6.53 7.55
CA ASP A 403 -43.33 7.62 7.26
C ASP A 403 -41.87 7.14 7.12
N LEU A 404 -41.66 5.82 7.03
CA LEU A 404 -40.36 5.14 6.99
C LEU A 404 -39.49 5.31 8.24
N SER A 405 -40.04 5.88 9.32
CA SER A 405 -39.34 5.93 10.62
C SER A 405 -39.25 4.54 11.25
N ASN A 406 -38.20 4.29 12.02
CA ASN A 406 -38.01 3.01 12.71
C ASN A 406 -39.16 2.73 13.69
N ARG A 407 -39.67 1.50 13.66
CA ARG A 407 -40.76 1.02 14.49
C ARG A 407 -40.30 -0.13 15.38
N THR A 408 -40.67 -0.09 16.66
CA THR A 408 -40.54 -1.25 17.55
C THR A 408 -41.74 -2.19 17.37
N CYS A 409 -41.45 -3.47 17.13
CA CYS A 409 -42.47 -4.51 16.93
C CYS A 409 -43.38 -4.69 18.15
N ALA A 410 -44.66 -4.97 17.92
CA ALA A 410 -45.62 -5.25 18.97
C ALA A 410 -45.46 -6.69 19.50
N ALA A 411 -45.91 -6.94 20.73
CA ALA A 411 -45.88 -8.27 21.32
C ALA A 411 -46.73 -9.25 20.49
N GLY A 412 -46.12 -10.34 20.02
CA GLY A 412 -46.76 -11.35 19.16
C GLY A 412 -46.47 -11.20 17.66
N GLU A 413 -45.79 -10.14 17.25
CA GLU A 413 -45.21 -10.04 15.90
C GLU A 413 -43.89 -10.82 15.82
N LEU A 414 -43.63 -11.44 14.68
CA LEU A 414 -42.42 -12.19 14.42
C LEU A 414 -41.34 -11.30 13.80
N ASP A 415 -40.11 -11.45 14.28
CA ASP A 415 -38.95 -10.91 13.60
C ASP A 415 -38.60 -11.78 12.37
N PHE A 416 -37.92 -11.19 11.40
CA PHE A 416 -37.52 -11.84 10.15
C PHE A 416 -36.70 -13.12 10.39
N GLU A 417 -35.80 -13.12 11.39
CA GLU A 417 -34.93 -14.27 11.71
C GLU A 417 -35.71 -15.51 12.12
N ASN A 418 -36.80 -15.33 12.87
CA ASN A 418 -37.59 -16.42 13.44
C ASN A 418 -38.82 -16.78 12.60
N ALA A 419 -39.18 -15.94 11.62
CA ALA A 419 -40.41 -16.06 10.86
C ALA A 419 -40.53 -17.40 10.13
N THR A 420 -39.45 -17.85 9.50
CA THR A 420 -39.41 -19.10 8.72
C THR A 420 -39.72 -20.32 9.60
N GLN A 421 -39.04 -20.44 10.74
CA GLN A 421 -39.22 -21.55 11.68
C GLN A 421 -40.61 -21.55 12.32
N VAL A 422 -41.13 -20.37 12.69
CA VAL A 422 -42.43 -20.29 13.36
C VAL A 422 -43.56 -20.58 12.38
N TRP A 423 -43.54 -20.01 11.17
CA TRP A 423 -44.58 -20.23 10.17
C TRP A 423 -44.65 -21.68 9.68
N GLN A 424 -43.55 -22.43 9.72
CA GLN A 424 -43.52 -23.84 9.35
C GLN A 424 -44.52 -24.68 10.16
N ASN A 425 -44.77 -24.31 11.42
CA ASN A 425 -45.71 -25.01 12.30
C ASN A 425 -47.20 -24.78 11.94
N TYR A 426 -47.48 -23.88 10.99
CA TYR A 426 -48.84 -23.55 10.54
C TYR A 426 -49.16 -24.13 9.15
N VAL A 427 -48.23 -24.88 8.56
CA VAL A 427 -48.37 -25.48 7.22
C VAL A 427 -49.21 -26.75 7.28
N CYS A 428 -50.22 -26.84 6.42
CA CYS A 428 -51.03 -28.05 6.24
C CYS A 428 -50.50 -28.93 5.10
N GLN A 429 -50.83 -30.22 5.11
CA GLN A 429 -50.72 -31.07 3.93
C GLN A 429 -51.90 -30.80 2.98
N VAL A 430 -51.65 -30.79 1.67
CA VAL A 430 -52.67 -30.47 0.66
C VAL A 430 -53.06 -31.68 -0.18
N SER A 431 -54.33 -31.73 -0.58
CA SER A 431 -54.85 -32.68 -1.58
C SER A 431 -54.51 -32.25 -3.01
N SER A 432 -54.86 -33.05 -4.02
CA SER A 432 -54.69 -32.72 -5.44
C SER A 432 -55.36 -31.41 -5.88
N ASN A 433 -56.33 -30.92 -5.10
CA ASN A 433 -57.05 -29.67 -5.37
C ASN A 433 -56.58 -28.53 -4.43
N ASN A 434 -55.33 -28.55 -3.95
CA ASN A 434 -54.75 -27.53 -3.05
C ASN A 434 -55.56 -27.25 -1.77
N THR A 435 -56.34 -28.22 -1.28
CA THR A 435 -57.13 -28.09 -0.06
C THR A 435 -56.42 -28.76 1.11
N CYS A 436 -56.36 -28.10 2.28
CA CYS A 436 -55.75 -28.67 3.47
C CYS A 436 -56.47 -29.95 3.93
N THR A 437 -55.72 -31.04 4.08
CA THR A 437 -56.18 -32.33 4.64
C THR A 437 -55.85 -32.46 6.13
N THR A 438 -54.81 -31.76 6.60
CA THR A 438 -54.42 -31.68 8.02
C THR A 438 -54.73 -30.31 8.61
N VAL A 439 -54.66 -30.20 9.94
CA VAL A 439 -54.77 -28.91 10.63
C VAL A 439 -53.62 -28.00 10.18
N GLY A 440 -53.96 -26.79 9.75
CA GLY A 440 -53.02 -25.75 9.31
C GLY A 440 -53.73 -24.60 8.61
N ARG A 441 -53.09 -23.43 8.57
CA ARG A 441 -53.61 -22.20 7.96
C ARG A 441 -52.80 -21.72 6.77
N LEU A 442 -51.67 -22.35 6.49
CA LEU A 442 -50.83 -22.06 5.32
C LEU A 442 -50.77 -23.30 4.42
N THR A 443 -50.98 -23.12 3.12
CA THR A 443 -50.62 -24.15 2.14
C THR A 443 -49.11 -24.14 1.90
N PRO A 444 -48.50 -25.24 1.43
CA PRO A 444 -47.07 -25.26 1.10
C PRO A 444 -46.64 -24.17 0.11
N ALA A 445 -47.51 -23.82 -0.85
CA ALA A 445 -47.26 -22.74 -1.81
C ALA A 445 -47.30 -21.36 -1.15
N MET A 446 -48.27 -21.10 -0.26
CA MET A 446 -48.32 -19.84 0.49
C MET A 446 -47.10 -19.70 1.41
N TYR A 447 -46.74 -20.77 2.10
CA TYR A 447 -45.55 -20.80 2.94
C TYR A 447 -44.28 -20.50 2.15
N SER A 448 -44.06 -21.14 0.99
CA SER A 448 -42.86 -20.88 0.18
C SER A 448 -42.78 -19.43 -0.31
N GLN A 449 -43.90 -18.83 -0.71
CA GLN A 449 -43.94 -17.44 -1.13
C GLN A 449 -43.67 -16.48 0.03
N MET A 450 -44.25 -16.76 1.20
CA MET A 450 -44.06 -15.94 2.40
C MET A 450 -42.61 -15.99 2.91
N ILE A 451 -41.97 -17.16 2.94
CA ILE A 451 -40.55 -17.25 3.36
C ILE A 451 -39.62 -16.55 2.37
N ASN A 452 -39.88 -16.64 1.07
CA ASN A 452 -39.07 -15.95 0.07
C ASN A 452 -39.21 -14.43 0.20
N ALA A 453 -40.44 -13.93 0.37
CA ALA A 453 -40.68 -12.50 0.62
C ALA A 453 -40.07 -12.03 1.95
N ALA A 454 -40.14 -12.83 3.01
CA ALA A 454 -39.50 -12.54 4.28
C ALA A 454 -37.96 -12.52 4.18
N ASN A 455 -37.36 -13.45 3.45
CA ASN A 455 -35.91 -13.50 3.21
C ASN A 455 -35.42 -12.29 2.41
N VAL A 456 -36.16 -11.85 1.38
CA VAL A 456 -35.84 -10.62 0.64
C VAL A 456 -35.98 -9.39 1.53
N SER A 457 -37.05 -9.31 2.31
CA SER A 457 -37.26 -8.21 3.27
C SER A 457 -36.12 -8.15 4.30
N TYR A 458 -35.69 -9.31 4.80
CA TYR A 458 -34.53 -9.43 5.69
C TYR A 458 -33.25 -8.94 5.01
N GLY A 459 -32.97 -9.41 3.78
CA GLY A 459 -31.79 -9.00 3.03
C GLY A 459 -31.73 -7.49 2.80
N LEU A 460 -32.83 -6.88 2.37
CA LEU A 460 -32.94 -5.44 2.15
C LEU A 460 -32.81 -4.63 3.45
N TYR A 461 -33.40 -5.12 4.54
CA TYR A 461 -33.31 -4.48 5.86
C TYR A 461 -31.91 -4.56 6.46
N HIS A 462 -31.32 -5.76 6.47
CA HIS A 462 -30.04 -6.03 7.13
C HIS A 462 -28.83 -5.53 6.33
N TYR A 463 -28.81 -5.78 5.01
CA TYR A 463 -27.68 -5.41 4.14
C TYR A 463 -27.86 -4.06 3.44
N GLY A 464 -29.05 -3.45 3.50
CA GLY A 464 -29.30 -2.10 2.95
C GLY A 464 -28.27 -1.06 3.39
N PRO A 465 -27.98 -0.90 4.70
CA PRO A 465 -26.95 0.03 5.17
C PRO A 465 -25.54 -0.29 4.66
N PHE A 466 -25.18 -1.58 4.53
CA PHE A 466 -23.90 -2.00 3.99
C PHE A 466 -23.75 -1.63 2.51
N LEU A 467 -24.77 -1.91 1.68
CA LEU A 467 -24.77 -1.57 0.27
C LEU A 467 -24.69 -0.06 0.05
N VAL A 468 -25.35 0.73 0.90
CA VAL A 468 -25.25 2.20 0.88
C VAL A 468 -23.85 2.65 1.30
N GLY A 469 -23.23 1.98 2.28
CA GLY A 469 -21.84 2.19 2.69
C GLY A 469 -20.80 1.88 1.61
N LEU A 470 -21.14 1.01 0.65
CA LEU A 470 -20.35 0.78 -0.56
C LEU A 470 -20.57 1.90 -1.58
N LEU A 471 -21.82 2.30 -1.81
CA LEU A 471 -22.19 3.35 -2.75
C LEU A 471 -21.58 4.71 -2.37
N ASP A 472 -21.67 5.11 -1.10
CA ASP A 472 -21.10 6.37 -0.60
C ASP A 472 -19.60 6.27 -0.28
N CYS A 473 -18.96 5.13 -0.57
CA CYS A 473 -17.57 4.82 -0.28
C CYS A 473 -17.15 4.94 1.19
N ARG A 474 -18.09 4.93 2.14
CA ARG A 474 -17.77 4.96 3.57
C ARG A 474 -16.88 3.80 3.99
N LEU A 475 -17.11 2.61 3.45
CA LEU A 475 -16.27 1.44 3.74
C LEU A 475 -14.81 1.64 3.34
N VAL A 476 -14.58 2.22 2.15
CA VAL A 476 -13.24 2.55 1.66
C VAL A 476 -12.64 3.65 2.54
N ARG A 477 -13.43 4.67 2.88
CA ARG A 477 -13.00 5.78 3.74
C ARG A 477 -12.56 5.29 5.12
N GLU A 478 -13.32 4.41 5.76
CA GLU A 478 -12.95 3.79 7.03
C GLU A 478 -11.67 2.96 6.90
N THR A 479 -11.55 2.18 5.83
CA THR A 479 -10.35 1.38 5.52
C THR A 479 -9.12 2.28 5.36
N PHE A 480 -9.23 3.35 4.58
CA PHE A 480 -8.13 4.28 4.35
C PHE A 480 -7.77 5.07 5.60
N THR A 481 -8.76 5.45 6.41
CA THR A 481 -8.53 6.12 7.70
C THR A 481 -7.71 5.23 8.63
N ALA A 482 -8.04 3.94 8.71
CA ALA A 482 -7.25 3.00 9.50
C ALA A 482 -5.81 2.86 8.96
N ILE A 483 -5.64 2.72 7.64
CA ILE A 483 -4.31 2.62 7.03
C ILE A 483 -3.47 3.88 7.29
N THR A 484 -4.06 5.07 7.13
CA THR A 484 -3.34 6.34 7.29
C THR A 484 -2.96 6.61 8.74
N GLN A 485 -3.80 6.24 9.69
CA GLN A 485 -3.56 6.47 11.11
C GLN A 485 -2.66 5.39 11.73
N GLU A 486 -2.88 4.13 11.40
CA GLU A 486 -2.26 2.99 12.09
C GLU A 486 -1.02 2.44 11.36
N HIS A 487 -0.97 2.47 10.03
CA HIS A 487 0.09 1.79 9.26
C HIS A 487 1.08 2.74 8.59
N CYS A 488 0.60 3.88 8.07
CA CYS A 488 1.41 4.85 7.35
C CYS A 488 2.60 5.44 8.15
N PRO A 489 2.49 5.76 9.46
CA PRO A 489 3.62 6.25 10.24
C PRO A 489 4.80 5.27 10.27
N ASP A 490 4.51 4.00 10.49
CA ASP A 490 5.52 2.95 10.60
C ASP A 490 6.10 2.57 9.23
N LEU A 491 5.26 2.48 8.19
CA LEU A 491 5.71 2.29 6.81
C LEU A 491 6.72 3.35 6.38
N LYS A 492 6.43 4.63 6.68
CA LYS A 492 7.34 5.74 6.39
C LYS A 492 8.61 5.68 7.24
N ARG A 493 8.48 5.36 8.52
CA ARG A 493 9.62 5.28 9.44
C ARG A 493 10.58 4.16 9.06
N TYR A 494 10.09 2.96 8.80
CA TYR A 494 10.94 1.79 8.55
C TYR A 494 11.49 1.78 7.12
N SER A 495 10.73 2.24 6.11
CA SER A 495 11.30 2.48 4.77
C SER A 495 12.43 3.52 4.80
N MET A 496 12.31 4.54 5.67
CA MET A 496 13.39 5.50 5.91
C MET A 496 14.64 4.86 6.53
N TRP A 497 14.47 3.95 7.50
CA TRP A 497 15.59 3.26 8.13
C TRP A 497 16.36 2.39 7.14
N VAL A 498 15.69 1.76 6.17
CA VAL A 498 16.34 0.93 5.15
C VAL A 498 17.31 1.74 4.29
N TYR A 499 16.88 2.87 3.71
CA TYR A 499 17.79 3.66 2.87
C TYR A 499 18.90 4.34 3.68
N ILE A 500 18.61 4.74 4.93
CA ILE A 500 19.64 5.30 5.84
C ILE A 500 20.68 4.24 6.17
N GLY A 501 20.26 3.01 6.50
CA GLY A 501 21.13 1.87 6.74
C GLY A 501 22.03 1.57 5.54
N LEU A 502 21.44 1.47 4.34
CA LEU A 502 22.19 1.28 3.10
C LEU A 502 23.21 2.41 2.87
N ALA A 503 22.81 3.67 3.01
CA ALA A 503 23.70 4.81 2.80
C ALA A 503 24.85 4.83 3.82
N MET A 504 24.57 4.56 5.10
CA MET A 504 25.59 4.51 6.16
C MET A 504 26.62 3.40 5.92
N VAL A 505 26.17 2.17 5.64
CA VAL A 505 27.07 1.04 5.34
C VAL A 505 27.91 1.33 4.10
N SER A 506 27.28 1.84 3.04
CA SER A 506 27.97 2.17 1.78
C SER A 506 29.06 3.21 2.00
N ALA A 507 28.76 4.31 2.71
CA ALA A 507 29.71 5.37 2.99
C ALA A 507 30.84 4.90 3.91
N ALA A 508 30.53 4.13 4.96
CA ALA A 508 31.53 3.61 5.88
C ALA A 508 32.51 2.64 5.19
N VAL A 509 31.99 1.73 4.36
CA VAL A 509 32.82 0.78 3.61
C VAL A 509 33.62 1.50 2.51
N MET A 510 33.03 2.47 1.81
CA MET A 510 33.71 3.33 0.84
C MET A 510 34.94 4.01 1.44
N LEU A 511 34.77 4.66 2.58
CA LEU A 511 35.88 5.31 3.28
C LEU A 511 36.90 4.27 3.78
N SER A 512 36.44 3.12 4.26
CA SER A 512 37.31 2.01 4.66
C SER A 512 38.21 1.53 3.53
N LEU A 513 37.69 1.38 2.29
CA LEU A 513 38.50 0.97 1.13
C LEU A 513 39.64 1.95 0.85
N ILE A 514 39.37 3.25 0.90
CA ILE A 514 40.37 4.31 0.67
C ILE A 514 41.48 4.20 1.73
N PHE A 515 41.11 4.10 3.00
CA PHE A 515 42.07 4.03 4.09
C PHE A 515 42.81 2.69 4.18
N TRP A 516 42.24 1.58 3.70
CA TRP A 516 42.98 0.31 3.56
C TRP A 516 44.16 0.46 2.61
N VAL A 517 43.96 1.11 1.46
CA VAL A 517 45.03 1.34 0.48
C VAL A 517 46.11 2.27 1.04
N ILE A 518 45.71 3.37 1.69
CA ILE A 518 46.64 4.33 2.32
C ILE A 518 47.46 3.63 3.42
N TYR A 519 46.80 2.91 4.33
CA TYR A 519 47.46 2.21 5.42
C TYR A 519 48.39 1.11 4.92
N ALA A 520 47.97 0.30 3.93
CA ALA A 520 48.79 -0.74 3.33
C ALA A 520 50.04 -0.16 2.63
N ARG A 521 49.94 1.05 2.06
CA ARG A 521 51.06 1.79 1.48
C ARG A 521 52.01 2.30 2.56
N GLU A 522 51.53 3.02 3.56
CA GLU A 522 52.34 3.56 4.67
C GLU A 522 53.08 2.46 5.44
N ARG A 523 52.42 1.31 5.67
CA ARG A 523 53.06 0.14 6.30
C ARG A 523 54.23 -0.40 5.47
N ARG A 524 54.11 -0.38 4.14
CA ARG A 524 55.16 -0.83 3.23
C ARG A 524 56.38 0.10 3.29
N HIS A 525 56.13 1.42 3.28
CA HIS A 525 57.18 2.42 3.47
C HIS A 525 57.87 2.26 4.84
N ARG A 526 57.13 2.02 5.93
CA ARG A 526 57.71 1.73 7.25
C ARG A 526 58.65 0.52 7.25
N LYS A 527 58.27 -0.58 6.58
CA LYS A 527 59.14 -1.77 6.45
C LYS A 527 60.40 -1.44 5.64
N TYR A 528 60.25 -0.75 4.51
CA TYR A 528 61.36 -0.35 3.66
C TYR A 528 62.34 0.59 4.38
N THR A 529 61.85 1.65 5.04
CA THR A 529 62.68 2.57 5.83
C THR A 529 63.41 1.85 6.97
N LYS A 530 62.75 0.89 7.65
CA LYS A 530 63.43 0.07 8.67
C LYS A 530 64.56 -0.79 8.11
N LEU A 531 64.37 -1.40 6.93
CA LEU A 531 65.40 -2.21 6.26
C LEU A 531 66.57 -1.34 5.78
N VAL A 532 66.28 -0.18 5.18
CA VAL A 532 67.32 0.76 4.73
C VAL A 532 68.13 1.30 5.91
N ASN A 533 67.48 1.66 7.02
CA ASN A 533 68.17 2.13 8.22
C ASN A 533 69.00 1.01 8.88
N ALA A 534 68.53 -0.24 8.85
CA ALA A 534 69.31 -1.39 9.34
C ALA A 534 70.55 -1.67 8.46
N GLN A 535 70.42 -1.57 7.13
CA GLN A 535 71.56 -1.71 6.21
C GLN A 535 72.58 -0.57 6.30
N HIS A 536 72.16 0.66 6.59
CA HIS A 536 73.10 1.77 6.84
C HIS A 536 73.82 1.62 8.19
N GLY A 537 73.14 1.10 9.23
CA GLY A 537 73.77 0.83 10.53
C GLY A 537 74.89 -0.22 10.46
N ASP A 538 74.67 -1.33 9.74
CA ASP A 538 75.71 -2.36 9.52
C ASP A 538 76.92 -1.86 8.70
N HIS A 539 76.72 -0.82 7.87
CA HIS A 539 77.77 -0.28 7.01
C HIS A 539 78.70 0.69 7.73
N ASP A 540 78.21 1.39 8.77
CA ASP A 540 79.02 2.26 9.64
C ASP A 540 79.84 1.45 10.66
N ASP A 541 79.34 0.31 11.15
CA ASP A 541 80.09 -0.57 12.05
C ASP A 541 81.23 -1.34 11.34
N SER A 542 81.08 -1.63 10.04
CA SER A 542 82.13 -2.31 9.23
C SER A 542 83.32 -1.41 8.87
N PHE A 543 83.15 -0.08 8.88
CA PHE A 543 84.23 0.89 8.63
C PHE A 543 85.00 1.32 9.89
N GLY A 544 84.53 0.92 11.09
CA GLY A 544 85.18 1.22 12.37
C GLY A 544 86.41 0.36 12.70
N GLU A 545 86.62 -0.77 12.01
CA GLU A 545 87.63 -1.78 12.38
C GLU A 545 88.79 -1.90 11.38
N LYS A 546 89.15 -0.82 10.69
CA LYS A 546 90.44 -0.70 9.98
C LYS A 546 90.99 0.72 10.04
N ARG A 547 91.68 1.05 11.13
CA ARG A 547 92.79 2.00 11.08
C ARG A 547 93.93 1.48 11.97
N PRO A 548 95.11 1.15 11.41
CA PRO A 548 96.29 0.81 12.20
C PRO A 548 96.84 2.03 12.96
#